data_AF-W6XTP3-F1
#
_entry.id   AF-W6XTP3-F1
#
_cell.length_a   1.000
_cell.length_b   1.000
_cell.length_c   1.000
_cell.angle_alpha   90.00
_cell.angle_beta   90.00
_cell.angle_gamma   90.00
#
_symmetry.space_group_name_H-M   'P 1'
#
loop_
_entity.id
_entity.type
_entity.pdbx_description
1 polymer ?
#
loop_
_entity_poly.entity_id
_entity_poly.type
_entity_poly.pdbx_seq_one_letter_code
_entity_poly.pdbx_strand_id
1 'polypeptide(L)'
;MIVPSFTWPAFVVRRAAWNGHAKVVQALLDEGADISGSERAAFGQCSLYLAARNGHVEVFKLVAMHDASLVKARDADNNSVLNVAAQRGNADMVKLLLEKGAEVNADDGIAISSACSIGAHATVRVLLDHGA
;
A
#
# COMPACT_ATOMS: atom_id res chain seq x y z
N MET A 1 31.75 -4.27 23.40
CA MET A 1 30.36 -4.65 23.70
C MET A 1 29.51 -4.03 22.61
N ILE A 2 29.13 -4.81 21.60
CA ILE A 2 28.30 -4.33 20.50
C ILE A 2 26.87 -4.37 21.06
N VAL A 3 26.29 -3.21 21.36
CA VAL A 3 24.84 -3.16 21.61
C VAL A 3 24.18 -3.58 20.29
N PRO A 4 23.38 -4.65 20.26
CA PRO A 4 22.63 -4.96 19.05
C PRO A 4 21.72 -3.75 18.79
N SER A 5 21.88 -3.14 17.61
CA SER A 5 21.00 -2.08 17.14
C SER A 5 19.56 -2.56 17.34
N PHE A 6 18.81 -1.90 18.21
CA PHE A 6 17.42 -2.26 18.45
C PHE A 6 16.63 -1.88 17.20
N THR A 7 16.44 -2.84 16.30
CA THR A 7 15.60 -2.67 15.12
C THR A 7 14.14 -2.79 15.55
N TRP A 8 13.37 -1.72 15.36
CA TRP A 8 11.94 -1.76 15.66
C TRP A 8 11.24 -2.81 14.77
N PRO A 9 10.41 -3.69 15.36
CA PRO A 9 9.76 -4.75 14.61
C PRO A 9 8.66 -4.19 13.68
N ALA A 10 8.44 -4.81 12.52
CA ALA A 10 7.53 -4.29 11.50
C ALA A 10 6.07 -4.06 11.94
N PHE A 11 5.60 -4.72 13.02
CA PHE A 11 4.25 -4.49 13.52
C PHE A 11 4.03 -3.06 14.04
N VAL A 12 5.08 -2.35 14.51
CA VAL A 12 4.94 -0.96 14.97
C VAL A 12 4.72 -0.01 13.81
N VAL A 13 5.47 -0.20 12.71
CA VAL A 13 5.27 0.54 11.45
C VAL A 13 3.88 0.26 10.91
N ARG A 14 3.44 -1.01 10.92
CA ARG A 14 2.09 -1.41 10.48
C ARG A 14 0.98 -0.71 11.28
N ARG A 15 1.12 -0.60 12.60
CA ARG A 15 0.10 0.05 13.45
C ARG A 15 0.05 1.56 13.21
N ALA A 16 1.19 2.22 13.04
CA ALA A 16 1.24 3.63 12.66
C ALA A 16 0.65 3.85 11.26
N ALA A 17 0.97 2.95 10.32
CA ALA A 17 0.45 2.99 8.95
C ALA A 17 -1.08 2.80 8.89
N TRP A 18 -1.62 1.85 9.66
CA TRP A 18 -3.06 1.62 9.77
C TRP A 18 -3.82 2.89 10.19
N ASN A 19 -3.25 3.68 11.11
CA ASN A 19 -3.87 4.89 11.64
C ASN A 19 -3.47 6.17 10.86
N GLY A 20 -2.72 6.04 9.78
CA GLY A 20 -2.34 7.19 8.94
C GLY A 20 -1.31 8.13 9.57
N HIS A 21 -0.57 7.68 10.58
CA HIS A 21 0.37 8.51 11.33
C HIS A 21 1.70 8.67 10.58
N ALA A 22 1.70 9.39 9.47
CA ALA A 22 2.86 9.55 8.58
C ALA A 22 4.14 10.01 9.29
N LYS A 23 4.04 10.98 10.22
CA LYS A 23 5.21 11.45 11.01
C LYS A 23 5.81 10.35 11.90
N VAL A 24 4.96 9.48 12.46
CA VAL A 24 5.42 8.35 13.27
C VAL A 24 6.06 7.29 12.37
N VAL A 25 5.47 7.02 11.20
CA VAL A 25 6.05 6.11 10.21
C VAL A 25 7.42 6.60 9.77
N GLN A 26 7.56 7.89 9.41
CA GLN A 26 8.85 8.48 9.05
C GLN A 26 9.89 8.28 10.15
N ALA A 27 9.57 8.66 11.39
CA ALA A 27 10.51 8.52 12.50
C ALA A 27 10.94 7.06 12.74
N LEU A 28 10.02 6.10 12.60
CA LEU A 28 10.34 4.68 12.71
C LEU A 28 11.28 4.22 11.58
N LEU A 29 11.02 4.65 10.35
CA LEU A 29 11.85 4.31 9.19
C LEU A 29 13.26 4.94 9.31
N ASP A 30 13.36 6.17 9.81
CA ASP A 30 14.63 6.87 10.04
C ASP A 30 15.51 6.15 11.09
N GLU A 31 14.87 5.53 12.10
CA GLU A 31 15.52 4.69 13.12
C GLU A 31 15.79 3.25 12.63
N GLY A 32 15.59 2.98 11.34
CA GLY A 32 15.87 1.68 10.74
C GLY A 32 14.87 0.59 11.13
N ALA A 33 13.61 0.94 11.42
CA ALA A 33 12.56 -0.05 11.65
C ALA A 33 12.43 -1.00 10.46
N ASP A 34 12.21 -2.28 10.76
CA ASP A 34 11.90 -3.27 9.75
C ASP A 34 10.52 -2.98 9.14
N ILE A 35 10.41 -3.09 7.82
CA ILE A 35 9.16 -3.00 7.06
C ILE A 35 8.70 -4.36 6.54
N SER A 36 9.61 -5.34 6.55
CA SER A 36 9.50 -6.68 5.98
C SER A 36 9.18 -7.74 7.04
N GLY A 37 8.14 -7.52 7.85
CA GLY A 37 7.80 -8.44 8.93
C GLY A 37 6.95 -9.63 8.49
N SER A 38 7.57 -10.76 8.18
CA SER A 38 6.84 -12.03 8.04
C SER A 38 6.55 -12.66 9.41
N GLU A 39 5.45 -12.30 10.05
CA GLU A 39 4.91 -13.18 11.09
C GLU A 39 3.42 -13.43 10.87
N ARG A 40 3.14 -14.65 10.39
CA ARG A 40 1.87 -15.21 9.91
C ARG A 40 1.42 -14.72 8.54
N ALA A 41 1.62 -15.60 7.57
CA ALA A 41 1.24 -15.58 6.16
C ALA A 41 -0.27 -15.34 5.85
N ALA A 42 -1.04 -14.78 6.77
CA ALA A 42 -2.40 -14.29 6.54
C ALA A 42 -2.58 -12.81 6.95
N PHE A 43 -1.65 -12.21 7.70
CA PHE A 43 -1.72 -10.80 8.14
C PHE A 43 -0.38 -10.05 8.08
N GLY A 44 0.73 -10.75 7.78
CA GLY A 44 2.10 -10.25 7.95
C GLY A 44 2.60 -9.23 6.91
N GLN A 45 2.11 -9.26 5.68
CA GLN A 45 2.66 -8.45 4.57
C GLN A 45 1.72 -7.28 4.24
N CYS A 46 1.61 -6.23 5.07
CA CYS A 46 0.48 -5.29 4.86
C CYS A 46 0.63 -3.83 5.34
N SER A 47 1.81 -3.29 5.65
CA SER A 47 1.91 -1.85 6.01
C SER A 47 1.41 -0.94 4.87
N LEU A 48 1.81 -1.26 3.64
CA LEU A 48 1.44 -0.53 2.42
C LEU A 48 -0.04 -0.75 2.04
N TYR A 49 -0.51 -1.99 2.16
CA TYR A 49 -1.91 -2.35 1.94
C TYR A 49 -2.84 -1.59 2.89
N LEU A 50 -2.51 -1.53 4.19
CA LEU A 50 -3.36 -0.85 5.17
C LEU A 50 -3.42 0.65 4.93
N ALA A 51 -2.31 1.24 4.51
CA ALA A 51 -2.27 2.62 4.07
C ALA A 51 -3.15 2.83 2.83
N ALA A 52 -3.04 1.98 1.80
CA ALA A 52 -3.88 2.04 0.61
C ALA A 52 -5.37 1.85 0.91
N ARG A 53 -5.69 0.84 1.71
CA ARG A 53 -7.06 0.50 2.12
C ARG A 53 -7.74 1.63 2.88
N ASN A 54 -7.01 2.30 3.77
CA ASN A 54 -7.56 3.40 4.56
C ASN A 54 -7.36 4.78 3.88
N GLY A 55 -6.77 4.81 2.68
CA GLY A 55 -6.54 6.03 1.90
C GLY A 55 -5.44 6.95 2.43
N HIS A 56 -4.52 6.42 3.24
CA HIS A 56 -3.38 7.16 3.80
C HIS A 56 -2.25 7.28 2.77
N VAL A 57 -2.45 8.17 1.78
CA VAL A 57 -1.53 8.40 0.66
C VAL A 57 -0.10 8.74 1.12
N GLU A 58 0.05 9.59 2.13
CA GLU A 58 1.38 9.98 2.62
C GLU A 58 2.12 8.82 3.30
N VAL A 59 1.42 8.01 4.10
CA VAL A 59 2.02 6.79 4.66
C VAL A 59 2.48 5.85 3.56
N PHE A 60 1.66 5.66 2.53
CA PHE A 60 2.02 4.81 1.41
C PHE A 60 3.29 5.31 0.71
N LYS A 61 3.39 6.61 0.42
CA LYS A 61 4.58 7.21 -0.20
C LYS A 61 5.84 6.90 0.61
N LEU A 62 5.79 7.12 1.93
CA LEU A 62 6.92 6.86 2.82
C LEU A 62 7.38 5.40 2.78
N VAL A 63 6.44 4.46 2.89
CA VAL A 63 6.78 3.03 2.92
C VAL A 63 7.24 2.56 1.52
N ALA A 64 6.63 3.03 0.44
CA ALA A 64 7.01 2.66 -0.93
C ALA A 64 8.35 3.26 -1.38
N MET A 65 8.81 4.35 -0.75
CA MET A 65 10.16 4.89 -0.95
C MET A 65 11.23 4.00 -0.31
N HIS A 66 10.91 3.32 0.79
CA HIS A 66 11.83 2.38 1.44
C HIS A 66 11.82 0.99 0.80
N ASP A 67 10.68 0.52 0.30
CA ASP A 67 10.58 -0.75 -0.43
C ASP A 67 9.55 -0.67 -1.57
N ALA A 68 10.07 -0.55 -2.80
CA ALA A 68 9.26 -0.48 -4.01
C ALA A 68 8.57 -1.81 -4.35
N SER A 69 9.05 -2.95 -3.82
CA SER A 69 8.45 -4.26 -4.10
C SER A 69 7.03 -4.39 -3.53
N LEU A 70 6.71 -3.59 -2.51
CA LEU A 70 5.41 -3.57 -1.84
C LEU A 70 4.27 -3.12 -2.75
N VAL A 71 4.56 -2.44 -3.87
CA VAL A 71 3.55 -2.06 -4.89
C VAL A 71 2.90 -3.30 -5.53
N LYS A 72 3.64 -4.41 -5.60
CA LYS A 72 3.17 -5.70 -6.13
C LYS A 72 2.65 -6.63 -5.04
N ALA A 73 2.57 -6.17 -3.79
CA ALA A 73 2.08 -6.97 -2.69
C ALA A 73 0.60 -7.34 -2.89
N ARG A 74 0.21 -8.44 -2.25
CA ARG A 74 -1.15 -8.98 -2.29
C ARG A 74 -1.62 -9.25 -0.87
N ASP A 75 -2.91 -9.08 -0.62
CA ASP A 75 -3.51 -9.39 0.68
C ASP A 75 -3.81 -10.90 0.83
N ALA A 76 -4.41 -11.27 1.97
CA ALA A 76 -4.74 -12.65 2.27
C ALA A 76 -5.79 -13.27 1.32
N ASP A 77 -6.62 -12.41 0.71
CA ASP A 77 -7.63 -12.78 -0.29
C ASP A 77 -7.05 -12.70 -1.71
N ASN A 78 -5.73 -12.57 -1.81
CA ASN A 78 -4.99 -12.44 -3.06
C ASN A 78 -5.38 -11.19 -3.87
N ASN A 79 -5.89 -10.12 -3.26
CA ASN A 79 -6.15 -8.86 -3.96
C ASN A 79 -4.87 -8.04 -4.08
N SER A 80 -4.63 -7.46 -5.26
CA SER A 80 -3.58 -6.46 -5.43
C SER A 80 -3.87 -5.17 -4.66
N VAL A 81 -2.82 -4.40 -4.32
CA VAL A 81 -2.99 -3.08 -3.69
C VAL A 81 -3.79 -2.12 -4.58
N LEU A 82 -3.67 -2.26 -5.91
CA LEU A 82 -4.43 -1.50 -6.90
C LEU A 82 -5.93 -1.76 -6.80
N ASN A 83 -6.34 -3.03 -6.71
CA ASN A 83 -7.76 -3.38 -6.57
C ASN A 83 -8.37 -2.75 -5.33
N VAL A 84 -7.66 -2.79 -4.20
CA VAL A 84 -8.15 -2.24 -2.93
C VAL A 84 -8.26 -0.71 -2.99
N ALA A 85 -7.30 -0.03 -3.61
CA ALA A 85 -7.38 1.41 -3.83
C ALA A 85 -8.57 1.78 -4.75
N ALA A 86 -8.82 0.96 -5.77
CA ALA A 86 -9.93 1.16 -6.71
C ALA A 86 -11.31 0.89 -6.09
N GLN A 87 -11.46 -0.17 -5.28
CA GLN A 87 -12.66 -0.45 -4.48
C GLN A 87 -13.01 0.66 -3.49
N ARG A 88 -12.01 1.46 -3.08
CA ARG A 88 -12.19 2.64 -2.21
C ARG A 88 -12.50 3.91 -3.00
N GLY A 89 -12.38 3.89 -4.33
CA GLY A 89 -12.50 5.09 -5.17
C GLY A 89 -11.37 6.10 -4.95
N ASN A 90 -10.21 5.67 -4.45
CA ASN A 90 -9.11 6.57 -4.14
C ASN A 90 -8.24 6.80 -5.40
N ALA A 91 -8.64 7.77 -6.21
CA ALA A 91 -7.96 8.10 -7.47
C ALA A 91 -6.47 8.48 -7.27
N ASP A 92 -6.13 9.21 -6.20
CA ASP A 92 -4.75 9.61 -5.92
C ASP A 92 -3.86 8.40 -5.60
N MET A 93 -4.37 7.46 -4.81
CA MET A 93 -3.67 6.21 -4.50
C MET A 93 -3.51 5.33 -5.74
N VAL A 94 -4.56 5.21 -6.56
CA VAL A 94 -4.52 4.46 -7.82
C VAL A 94 -3.49 5.05 -8.77
N LYS A 95 -3.48 6.37 -8.93
CA LYS A 95 -2.48 7.07 -9.75
C LYS A 95 -1.06 6.80 -9.25
N LEU A 96 -0.83 6.93 -7.95
CA LEU A 96 0.47 6.68 -7.34
C LEU A 96 0.95 5.23 -7.52
N LEU A 97 0.04 4.26 -7.38
CA LEU A 97 0.35 2.84 -7.60
C LEU A 97 0.78 2.58 -9.04
N LEU A 98 0.07 3.15 -10.02
CA LEU A 98 0.38 3.02 -11.45
C LEU A 98 1.72 3.70 -11.79
N GLU A 99 1.97 4.90 -11.26
CA GLU A 99 3.25 5.61 -11.41
C GLU A 99 4.43 4.82 -10.82
N LYS A 100 4.17 3.97 -9.81
CA LYS A 100 5.16 3.08 -9.19
C LYS A 100 5.23 1.69 -9.85
N GLY A 101 4.53 1.48 -10.96
CA GLY A 101 4.62 0.26 -11.75
C GLY A 101 3.68 -0.87 -11.32
N ALA A 102 2.57 -0.54 -10.65
CA ALA A 102 1.47 -1.50 -10.49
C ALA A 102 0.89 -1.87 -11.86
N GLU A 103 0.54 -3.14 -12.04
CA GLU A 103 -0.07 -3.63 -13.28
C GLU A 103 -1.53 -3.18 -13.35
N VAL A 104 -1.85 -2.33 -14.32
CA VAL A 104 -3.20 -1.72 -14.47
C VAL A 104 -4.31 -2.76 -14.64
N ASN A 105 -3.99 -3.86 -15.34
CA ASN A 105 -4.89 -4.98 -15.63
C ASN A 105 -4.61 -6.19 -14.73
N ALA A 106 -4.03 -5.97 -13.55
CA ALA A 106 -3.93 -7.02 -12.55
C ALA A 106 -5.32 -7.60 -12.27
N ASP A 107 -5.37 -8.93 -12.14
CA ASP A 107 -6.57 -9.67 -11.74
C ASP A 107 -7.73 -9.45 -12.71
N ASP A 108 -7.47 -9.57 -14.00
CA ASP A 108 -8.47 -9.46 -15.08
C ASP A 108 -9.27 -8.14 -15.07
N GLY A 109 -8.62 -7.03 -14.67
CA GLY A 109 -9.26 -5.72 -14.65
C GLY A 109 -10.27 -5.54 -13.51
N ILE A 110 -10.14 -6.30 -12.41
CA ILE A 110 -10.98 -6.13 -11.22
C ILE A 110 -10.92 -4.69 -10.69
N ALA A 111 -9.78 -4.00 -10.81
CA ALA A 111 -9.66 -2.60 -10.39
C ALA A 111 -10.67 -1.68 -11.11
N ILE A 112 -10.77 -1.73 -12.45
CA ILE A 112 -11.71 -0.90 -13.21
C ILE A 112 -13.15 -1.32 -12.95
N SER A 113 -13.43 -2.63 -12.87
CA SER A 113 -14.76 -3.15 -12.53
C SER A 113 -15.24 -2.66 -11.14
N SER A 114 -14.35 -2.68 -10.15
CA SER A 114 -14.62 -2.19 -8.80
C SER A 114 -14.91 -0.70 -8.79
N ALA A 115 -14.08 0.11 -9.47
CA ALA A 115 -14.26 1.56 -9.57
C ALA A 115 -15.59 1.92 -10.27
N CYS A 116 -15.97 1.18 -11.32
CA CYS A 116 -17.25 1.33 -12.00
C CYS A 116 -18.44 0.99 -11.08
N SER A 117 -18.36 -0.11 -10.33
CA SER A 117 -19.44 -0.59 -9.46
C SER A 117 -19.82 0.40 -8.36
N ILE A 118 -18.85 1.19 -7.88
CA ILE A 118 -19.09 2.22 -6.86
C ILE A 118 -19.30 3.63 -7.45
N GLY A 119 -19.22 3.79 -8.77
CA GLY A 119 -19.36 5.09 -9.44
C GLY A 119 -18.17 6.04 -9.24
N ALA A 120 -16.96 5.54 -8.98
CA ALA A 120 -15.76 6.36 -8.75
C ALA A 120 -15.19 6.93 -10.06
N HIS A 121 -15.84 7.97 -10.60
CA HIS A 121 -15.50 8.57 -11.90
C HIS A 121 -14.02 8.97 -12.02
N ALA A 122 -13.44 9.61 -10.99
CA ALA A 122 -12.03 10.00 -11.01
C ALA A 122 -11.09 8.80 -11.11
N THR A 123 -11.37 7.73 -10.38
CA THR A 123 -10.59 6.49 -10.42
C THR A 123 -10.70 5.80 -11.77
N VAL A 124 -11.91 5.71 -12.33
CA VAL A 124 -12.12 5.15 -13.68
C VAL A 124 -11.31 5.94 -14.72
N ARG A 125 -11.30 7.28 -14.63
CA ARG A 125 -10.51 8.11 -15.53
C ARG A 125 -9.02 7.77 -15.46
N VAL A 126 -8.47 7.73 -14.25
CA VAL A 126 -7.05 7.41 -14.04
C VAL A 126 -6.70 6.03 -14.59
N LEU A 127 -7.54 5.01 -14.35
CA LEU A 127 -7.32 3.66 -14.85
C LEU A 127 -7.33 3.61 -16.39
N LEU A 128 -8.31 4.25 -17.04
CA LEU A 128 -8.38 4.34 -18.50
C LEU A 128 -7.18 5.08 -19.10
N ASP A 129 -6.73 6.17 -18.48
CA ASP A 129 -5.57 6.93 -18.94
C ASP A 129 -4.26 6.11 -18.88
N HIS A 130 -4.24 5.03 -18.08
CA HIS A 130 -3.12 4.09 -17.96
C HIS A 130 -3.33 2.77 -18.72
N GLY A 131 -4.39 2.64 -19.52
CA GLY A 131 -4.64 1.48 -20.39
C GLY A 131 -5.39 0.31 -19.75
N ALA A 132 -6.26 0.60 -18.78
CA ALA A 132 -7.26 -0.35 -18.27
C ALA A 132 -8.33 -0.71 -19.31
#